data_AF-A0A3B9XG01-F1
#
_entry.id   AF-A0A3B9XG01-F1
#
_cell.length_a   1.000
_cell.length_b   1.000
_cell.length_c   1.000
_cell.angle_alpha   90.00
_cell.angle_beta   90.00
_cell.angle_gamma   90.00
#
_symmetry.space_group_name_H-M   'P 1'
#
loop_
_entity.id
_entity.type
_entity.pdbx_description
1 polymer ?
#
loop_
_entity_poly.entity_id
_entity_poly.type
_entity_poly.pdbx_seq_one_letter_code
_entity_poly.pdbx_strand_id
1 'polypeptide(L)' 'MENFDTDNQREILATARELFKENKYNQAEPLLNQLILKGSKNPEIFHMLGTIYYDKGKFNKAIKAFKRALEIEPTFTD' A
#
# COMPACT_ATOMS: atom_id res chain seq x y z
N MET A 1 -15.60 10.84 -20.25
CA MET A 1 -15.83 11.01 -18.80
C MET A 1 -15.64 9.63 -18.19
N GLU A 2 -14.69 9.31 -17.33
CA GLU A 2 -13.64 10.03 -16.60
C GLU A 2 -12.50 9.01 -16.36
N ASN A 3 -11.29 9.26 -16.87
CA ASN A 3 -10.08 8.50 -16.49
C ASN A 3 -9.26 9.24 -15.41
N PHE A 4 -9.82 10.30 -14.82
CA PHE A 4 -9.12 11.16 -13.87
C PHE A 4 -8.83 10.45 -12.54
N ASP A 5 -9.64 9.48 -12.14
CA ASP A 5 -9.44 8.77 -10.87
C ASP A 5 -8.34 7.71 -10.93
N THR A 6 -8.21 6.99 -12.04
CA THR A 6 -7.19 5.94 -12.21
C THR A 6 -5.80 6.52 -12.43
N ASP A 7 -5.68 7.62 -13.17
CA ASP A 7 -4.40 8.32 -13.35
C ASP A 7 -3.91 8.91 -12.02
N ASN A 8 -4.80 9.51 -11.24
CA ASN A 8 -4.49 10.02 -9.90
C ASN A 8 -4.08 8.89 -8.93
N GLN A 9 -4.74 7.73 -8.96
CA GLN A 9 -4.34 6.58 -8.13
C GLN A 9 -2.94 6.06 -8.48
N ARG A 10 -2.57 6.05 -9.77
CA ARG A 10 -1.23 5.62 -10.20
C ARG A 10 -0.15 6.59 -9.72
N GLU A 11 -0.40 7.89 -9.79
CA GLU A 11 0.51 8.91 -9.30
C GLU A 11 0.70 8.85 -7.78
N ILE A 12 -0.39 8.69 -7.03
CA ILE A 12 -0.35 8.50 -5.57
C ILE A 12 0.44 7.24 -5.22
N LEU A 13 0.25 6.13 -5.95
CA LEU A 13 0.99 4.89 -5.72
C LEU A 13 2.49 5.06 -6.02
N ALA A 14 2.85 5.70 -7.13
CA ALA A 14 4.23 5.97 -7.47
C ALA A 14 4.91 6.82 -6.38
N THR A 15 4.24 7.87 -5.92
CA THR A 15 4.72 8.75 -4.84
C THR A 15 4.89 7.98 -3.53
N ALA A 16 3.91 7.18 -3.15
CA ALA A 16 3.97 6.34 -1.96
C ALA A 16 5.13 5.33 -2.03
N ARG A 17 5.40 4.77 -3.22
CA ARG A 17 6.50 3.83 -3.46
C ARG A 17 7.87 4.48 -3.28
N GLU A 18 8.07 5.68 -3.82
CA GLU A 18 9.33 6.39 -3.62
C GLU A 18 9.53 6.79 -2.15
N LEU A 19 8.50 7.30 -1.48
CA LEU A 19 8.56 7.59 -0.04
C LEU A 19 8.86 6.34 0.79
N PHE A 20 8.30 5.19 0.42
CA PHE A 20 8.58 3.92 1.08
C PHE A 20 10.04 3.48 0.90
N LYS A 21 10.60 3.58 -0.32
CA LYS A 21 12.02 3.29 -0.58
C LYS A 21 12.96 4.19 0.22
N GLU A 22 12.55 5.43 0.45
CA GLU A 22 13.28 6.38 1.30
C GLU A 22 13.07 6.17 2.81
N ASN A 23 12.37 5.11 3.23
CA ASN A 23 11.96 4.85 4.62
C ASN A 23 11.10 5.97 5.23
N LYS A 24 10.51 6.86 4.41
CA LYS A 24 9.60 7.93 4.84
C LYS A 24 8.20 7.38 5.09
N TYR A 25 8.11 6.39 5.97
CA TYR A 25 6.89 5.64 6.26
C TYR A 25 5.74 6.51 6.80
N ASN A 26 6.04 7.60 7.49
CA ASN A 26 5.03 8.55 7.97
C ASN A 26 4.34 9.31 6.83
N GLN A 27 4.98 9.45 5.68
CA GLN A 27 4.42 10.08 4.48
C GLN A 27 3.82 9.03 3.52
N ALA A 28 4.43 7.84 3.42
CA ALA A 28 3.93 6.77 2.56
C ALA A 28 2.61 6.17 3.07
N GLU A 29 2.49 5.90 4.38
CA GLU A 29 1.29 5.29 4.98
C GLU A 29 -0.04 5.99 4.64
N PRO A 30 -0.19 7.32 4.79
CA PRO A 30 -1.45 7.99 4.47
C PRO A 30 -1.80 7.90 2.98
N LEU A 31 -0.83 7.95 2.07
CA LEU A 31 -1.06 7.81 0.63
C LEU A 31 -1.56 6.39 0.28
N LEU A 32 -0.93 5.36 0.87
CA LEU A 32 -1.37 3.97 0.70
C LEU A 32 -2.78 3.75 1.23
N ASN A 33 -3.10 4.31 2.41
CA ASN A 33 -4.46 4.25 2.96
C ASN A 33 -5.47 4.99 2.08
N GLN A 34 -5.11 6.12 1.49
CA GLN A 34 -5.96 6.85 0.56
C GLN A 34 -6.31 5.98 -0.68
N LEU A 35 -5.34 5.23 -1.20
CA LEU A 35 -5.59 4.30 -2.31
C LEU A 35 -6.57 3.19 -1.93
N ILE A 36 -6.46 2.65 -0.71
CA ILE A 36 -7.42 1.66 -0.19
C ILE A 36 -8.82 2.26 -0.11
N LEU A 37 -8.96 3.49 0.42
CA LEU A 37 -10.26 4.17 0.52
C LEU A 37 -10.89 4.43 -0.85
N LYS A 38 -10.07 4.66 -1.88
CA LYS A 38 -10.52 4.79 -3.27
C LYS A 38 -10.81 3.43 -3.94
N GLY A 39 -10.76 2.33 -3.21
CA GLY A 39 -11.08 0.99 -3.71
C GLY A 39 -9.97 0.32 -4.51
N SER A 40 -8.73 0.80 -4.40
CA SER A 40 -7.59 0.15 -5.06
C SER A 40 -7.41 -1.27 -4.53
N LYS A 41 -7.32 -2.24 -5.45
CA LYS A 41 -7.10 -3.66 -5.17
C LYS A 41 -5.70 -4.11 -5.61
N ASN A 42 -4.69 -3.27 -5.39
CA ASN A 42 -3.31 -3.64 -5.67
C ASN A 42 -2.70 -4.32 -4.42
N PRO A 43 -2.27 -5.60 -4.50
CA PRO A 43 -1.65 -6.31 -3.37
C PRO A 43 -0.39 -5.61 -2.85
N GLU A 44 0.35 -4.91 -3.71
CA GLU A 44 1.54 -4.14 -3.35
C GLU A 44 1.26 -3.08 -2.27
N ILE A 45 0.10 -2.44 -2.30
CA ILE A 45 -0.28 -1.43 -1.30
C ILE A 45 -0.33 -2.06 0.10
N PHE A 46 -0.93 -3.25 0.18
CA PHE A 46 -1.05 -3.99 1.43
C PHE A 46 0.29 -4.56 1.87
N HIS A 47 1.14 -4.96 0.93
CA HIS A 47 2.51 -5.37 1.22
C HIS A 47 3.32 -4.22 1.84
N MET A 48 3.35 -3.05 1.20
CA MET A 48 4.04 -1.86 1.72
C MET A 48 3.52 -1.43 3.10
N LEU A 49 2.20 -1.44 3.31
CA LEU A 49 1.62 -1.17 4.62
C LEU A 49 2.03 -2.22 5.66
N GLY A 50 2.11 -3.49 5.25
CA GLY A 50 2.60 -4.57 6.08
C GLY A 50 4.01 -4.30 6.58
N THR A 51 4.91 -3.94 5.67
CA THR A 51 6.31 -3.62 6.00
C THR A 51 6.43 -2.36 6.86
N ILE A 52 5.65 -1.31 6.56
CA ILE A 52 5.57 -0.11 7.42
C ILE A 52 5.12 -0.48 8.84
N TYR A 53 4.10 -1.33 8.98
CA TYR A 53 3.62 -1.75 10.29
C TYR A 53 4.60 -2.66 11.02
N TYR A 54 5.33 -3.50 10.29
CA TYR A 54 6.38 -4.34 10.84
C TYR A 54 7.50 -3.49 11.44
N ASP A 55 8.00 -2.51 10.70
CA ASP A 55 9.05 -1.58 11.16
C ASP A 55 8.60 -0.76 12.37
N LYS A 56 7.33 -0.33 12.40
CA LYS A 56 6.72 0.36 13.55
C LYS A 56 6.44 -0.54 14.77
N GLY A 57 6.82 -1.82 14.73
CA GLY A 57 6.56 -2.81 15.79
C GLY A 57 5.08 -3.22 15.93
N LYS A 58 4.24 -2.87 14.97
CA LYS A 58 2.79 -3.18 14.95
C LYS A 58 2.53 -4.51 14.24
N PHE A 59 3.13 -5.58 14.73
CA PHE A 59 3.12 -6.90 14.08
C PHE A 59 1.72 -7.44 13.76
N ASN A 60 0.74 -7.23 14.65
CA ASN A 60 -0.64 -7.64 14.41
C ASN A 60 -1.27 -6.96 13.18
N LYS A 61 -0.92 -5.69 12.93
CA LYS A 61 -1.38 -4.97 11.73
C LYS A 61 -0.60 -5.40 10.50
N ALA A 62 0.71 -5.62 10.64
CA ALA A 62 1.56 -6.12 9.58
C ALA A 62 1.04 -7.45 9.02
N ILE A 63 0.80 -8.43 9.89
CA ILE A 63 0.26 -9.75 9.51
C ILE A 63 -1.07 -9.61 8.77
N LYS A 64 -1.98 -8.76 9.25
CA LYS A 64 -3.27 -8.53 8.57
C LYS A 64 -3.08 -7.94 7.18
N ALA A 65 -2.16 -6.99 7.02
CA ALA A 65 -1.88 -6.36 5.74
C ALA A 65 -1.25 -7.37 4.75
N PHE A 66 -0.24 -8.14 5.18
CA PHE A 66 0.37 -9.18 4.34
C PHE A 66 -0.64 -10.26 3.92
N LYS A 67 -1.49 -10.71 4.85
CA LYS A 67 -2.59 -11.64 4.52
C LYS A 67 -3.52 -11.06 3.46
N ARG A 68 -3.83 -9.76 3.56
CA ARG A 68 -4.70 -9.11 2.58
C ARG A 68 -4.06 -9.02 1.19
N ALA A 69 -2.75 -8.83 1.11
CA ALA A 69 -2.02 -8.89 -0.17
C ALA A 69 -2.19 -10.28 -0.83
N LEU A 70 -1.98 -11.35 -0.06
CA LEU A 70 -2.14 -12.74 -0.52
C LEU A 70 -3.61 -13.12 -0.82
N GLU A 71 -4.59 -12.52 -0.14
CA GLU A 71 -6.01 -12.71 -0.46
C GLU A 71 -6.40 -12.08 -1.81
N ILE A 72 -5.74 -10.98 -2.19
CA ILE A 72 -5.97 -10.28 -3.46
C ILE A 72 -5.25 -11.00 -4.60
N GLU A 73 -3.98 -11.31 -4.38
CA GLU A 73 -3.16 -12.06 -5.33
C GLU A 73 -2.44 -13.18 -4.56
N PRO A 74 -2.95 -14.42 -4.62
CA PRO A 74 -2.36 -15.57 -3.92
C PRO A 74 -0.94 -15.92 -4.38
N THR A 75 -0.58 -15.50 -5.59
CA THR A 75 0.75 -15.65 -6.19
C THR A 75 1.66 -14.46 -5.93
N PHE A 76 1.25 -13.50 -5.09
CA PHE A 76 2.06 -12.34 -4.75
C PHE A 76 3.31 -12.80 -4.00
N THR A 77 4.42 -12.87 -4.74
CA THR A 77 5.76 -13.09 -4.21
C THR A 77 6.41 -11.71 -4.12
N ASP A 78 6.54 -11.21 -2.89
CA ASP A 78 7.36 -10.03 -2.59
C ASP A 78 8.86 -10.31 -2.80
#